data_AF-A0A6A7SEK5-F1
#
_entry.id   AF-A0A6A7SEK5-F1
#
_cell.length_a   1.000
_cell.length_b   1.000
_cell.length_c   1.000
_cell.angle_alpha   90.00
_cell.angle_beta   90.00
_cell.angle_gamma   90.00
#
_symmetry.space_group_name_H-M   'P 1'
#
loop_
_entity.id
_entity.type
_entity.pdbx_description
1 polymer ?
#
loop_
_entity_poly.entity_id
_entity_poly.type
_entity_poly.pdbx_seq_one_letter_code
_entity_poly.pdbx_strand_id
1 'polypeptide(L)'
;MRPDDDTPATHGGSRLLVLKALSGTLPVSHYGVVTQGIPRIASVTMDTLAPGDAGVDDERFIPVLAAGESALLPRLDALEPELASALAAAGGVNP
;
A
#
# COMPACT_ATOMS: atom_id res chain seq x y z
N MET A 1 -27.69 -15.25 -31.13
CA MET A 1 -27.28 -15.71 -29.79
C MET A 1 -25.89 -15.14 -29.55
N ARG A 2 -25.80 -14.01 -28.86
CA ARG A 2 -24.52 -13.34 -28.54
C ARG A 2 -24.09 -13.93 -27.20
N PRO A 3 -22.87 -14.49 -27.06
CA PRO A 3 -22.42 -14.96 -25.76
C PRO A 3 -22.30 -13.73 -24.86
N ASP A 4 -22.87 -13.86 -23.67
CA ASP A 4 -22.73 -12.90 -22.57
C ASP A 4 -21.25 -12.72 -22.28
N ASP A 5 -20.75 -11.52 -22.59
CA ASP A 5 -19.42 -11.04 -22.23
C ASP A 5 -19.44 -10.72 -20.73
N ASP A 6 -19.50 -11.77 -19.90
CA ASP A 6 -19.43 -11.70 -18.44
C ASP A 6 -17.97 -11.63 -17.96
N THR A 7 -17.13 -10.91 -18.74
CA THR A 7 -15.79 -10.54 -18.31
C THR A 7 -15.98 -9.46 -17.24
N PRO A 8 -15.63 -9.69 -15.96
CA PRO A 8 -15.79 -8.67 -14.94
C PRO A 8 -15.04 -7.43 -15.41
N ALA A 9 -15.73 -6.30 -15.54
CA ALA A 9 -15.11 -5.06 -15.96
C ALA A 9 -13.93 -4.78 -15.02
N THR A 10 -12.71 -5.01 -15.52
CA THR A 10 -11.49 -4.62 -14.83
C THR A 10 -11.57 -3.11 -14.71
N HIS A 11 -11.91 -2.60 -13.54
CA HIS A 11 -11.93 -1.17 -13.26
C HIS A 11 -10.48 -0.69 -13.18
N GLY A 12 -9.81 -0.64 -14.35
CA GLY A 12 -8.40 -0.31 -14.53
C GLY A 12 -8.10 1.18 -14.38
N GLY A 13 -8.61 1.79 -13.30
CA GLY A 13 -8.26 3.14 -12.92
C GLY A 13 -7.37 3.14 -11.70
N SER A 14 -6.36 4.01 -11.69
CA SER A 14 -5.58 4.31 -10.49
C SER A 14 -6.51 4.71 -9.35
N ARG A 15 -6.22 4.23 -8.15
CA ARG A 15 -6.89 4.64 -6.90
C ARG A 15 -5.88 5.24 -5.96
N LEU A 16 -6.35 6.11 -5.07
CA LEU A 16 -5.53 6.72 -4.04
C LEU A 16 -5.97 6.18 -2.67
N LEU A 17 -5.08 5.47 -2.00
CA LEU A 17 -5.21 5.12 -0.59
C LEU A 17 -4.59 6.25 0.23
N VAL A 18 -5.37 6.88 1.11
CA VAL A 18 -4.85 7.93 2.00
C VAL A 18 -4.53 7.30 3.35
N LEU A 19 -3.27 7.41 3.76
CA LEU A 19 -2.74 6.89 5.01
C LEU A 19 -2.45 8.04 5.96
N LYS A 20 -2.75 7.85 7.25
CA LYS A 20 -2.30 8.74 8.32
C LYS A 20 -0.80 8.52 8.54
N ALA A 21 -0.03 9.59 8.64
CA ALA A 21 1.38 9.49 9.06
C ALA A 21 1.45 9.09 10.54
N LEU A 22 2.27 8.08 10.84
CA LEU A 22 2.34 7.49 12.18
C LEU A 22 3.69 7.70 12.88
N SER A 23 4.79 7.83 12.14
CA SER A 23 6.14 7.93 12.74
C SER A 23 6.46 9.29 13.33
N GLY A 24 5.74 10.34 12.91
CA GLY A 24 6.04 11.73 13.27
C GLY A 24 7.25 12.34 12.53
N THR A 25 7.91 11.57 11.67
CA THR A 25 9.03 12.06 10.83
C THR A 25 8.54 12.84 9.61
N LEU A 26 7.32 12.54 9.17
CA LEU A 26 6.70 13.18 8.01
C LEU A 26 6.09 14.54 8.42
N PRO A 27 6.41 15.66 7.74
CA PRO A 27 5.90 16.99 8.09
C PRO A 27 4.43 17.23 7.68
N VAL A 28 3.73 16.18 7.25
CA VAL A 28 2.33 16.20 6.82
C VAL A 28 1.53 15.17 7.61
N SER A 29 0.23 15.41 7.82
CA SER A 29 -0.62 14.53 8.61
C SER A 29 -1.03 13.24 7.89
N HIS A 30 -1.03 13.27 6.55
CA HIS A 30 -1.45 12.17 5.70
C HIS A 30 -0.63 12.13 4.41
N TYR A 31 -0.52 10.94 3.81
CA TYR A 31 0.10 10.75 2.50
C TYR A 31 -0.70 9.73 1.68
N GLY A 32 -0.54 9.80 0.35
CA GLY A 32 -1.29 8.98 -0.59
C GLY A 32 -0.43 7.88 -1.22
N VAL A 33 -1.00 6.68 -1.35
CA VAL A 33 -0.43 5.56 -2.11
C VAL A 33 -1.30 5.29 -3.33
N VAL A 34 -0.69 5.26 -4.51
CA VAL A 34 -1.40 4.95 -5.75
C VAL A 34 -1.46 3.43 -5.93
N THR A 35 -2.67 2.88 -6.06
CA THR A 35 -2.89 1.44 -6.22
C THR A 35 -3.52 1.13 -7.58
N GLN A 36 -3.16 -0.03 -8.14
CA GLN A 36 -3.81 -0.58 -9.34
C GLN A 36 -5.02 -1.42 -8.91
N GLY A 37 -6.12 -0.75 -8.60
CA GLY A 37 -7.38 -1.39 -8.20
C GLY A 37 -7.86 -1.00 -6.80
N ILE A 38 -9.02 -1.55 -6.43
CA ILE A 38 -9.68 -1.29 -5.16
C ILE A 38 -9.02 -2.14 -4.05
N PRO A 39 -8.46 -1.54 -3.00
CA PRO A 39 -7.96 -2.29 -1.85
C PRO A 39 -9.10 -3.11 -1.21
N ARG A 40 -8.84 -4.39 -0.94
CA ARG A 40 -9.77 -5.22 -0.17
C ARG A 40 -9.49 -5.05 1.31
N ILE A 41 -10.55 -4.96 2.12
CA ILE A 41 -10.42 -5.00 3.58
C ILE A 41 -10.49 -6.47 4.00
N ALA A 42 -9.42 -6.95 4.63
CA ALA A 42 -9.34 -8.28 5.20
C ALA A 42 -9.20 -8.17 6.73
N SER A 43 -9.90 -9.04 7.46
CA SER A 43 -9.72 -9.17 8.90
C SER A 43 -8.57 -10.15 9.15
N VAL A 44 -7.50 -9.66 9.77
CA VAL A 44 -6.32 -10.45 10.12
C VAL A 44 -6.09 -10.40 11.62
N THR A 45 -5.82 -11.55 12.22
CA THR A 45 -5.26 -11.69 13.57
C THR A 45 -3.80 -12.10 13.47
N MET A 46 -3.06 -11.96 14.58
CA MET A 46 -1.67 -12.43 14.63
C MET A 46 -1.53 -13.92 14.30
N ASP A 47 -2.50 -14.76 14.66
CA ASP A 47 -2.49 -16.20 14.36
C ASP A 47 -2.68 -16.51 12.86
N THR A 48 -3.27 -15.57 12.11
CA THR A 48 -3.51 -15.69 10.66
C THR A 48 -2.46 -14.98 9.81
N LEU A 49 -1.44 -14.42 10.46
CA LEU A 49 -0.34 -13.72 9.81
C LEU A 49 0.93 -14.58 9.88
N ALA A 50 1.50 -14.88 8.72
CA ALA A 50 2.76 -15.60 8.62
C ALA A 50 3.73 -14.86 7.68
N PRO A 51 5.05 -15.08 7.82
CA PRO A 51 6.01 -14.65 6.80
C PRO A 51 5.60 -15.21 5.44
N GLY A 52 5.61 -14.36 4.42
CA GLY A 52 5.33 -14.74 3.04
C GLY A 52 6.60 -14.80 2.20
N ASP A 53 6.44 -15.25 0.97
CA ASP A 53 7.44 -15.11 -0.09
C ASP A 53 6.70 -14.57 -1.33
N ALA A 54 6.79 -13.26 -1.53
CA ALA A 54 6.10 -12.57 -2.62
C ALA A 54 7.02 -12.32 -3.83
N GLY A 55 8.28 -12.77 -3.78
CA GLY A 55 9.28 -12.49 -4.83
C GLY A 55 9.58 -11.00 -5.03
N VAL A 56 9.28 -10.16 -4.04
CA VAL A 56 9.55 -8.72 -4.06
C VAL A 56 10.81 -8.45 -3.22
N ASP A 57 11.88 -8.04 -3.88
CA ASP A 57 13.13 -7.61 -3.25
C ASP A 57 13.13 -6.09 -3.06
N ASP A 58 12.26 -5.62 -2.17
CA ASP A 58 12.13 -4.21 -1.81
C ASP A 58 11.99 -4.10 -0.30
N GLU A 59 13.00 -3.52 0.34
CA GLU A 59 13.09 -3.42 1.80
C GLU A 59 11.96 -2.61 2.46
N ARG A 60 11.23 -1.83 1.66
CA ARG A 60 10.07 -1.05 2.09
C ARG A 60 8.82 -1.88 2.27
N PHE A 61 8.85 -3.16 1.86
CA PHE A 61 7.74 -4.09 1.99
C PHE A 61 8.17 -5.38 2.69
N ILE A 62 7.26 -5.95 3.46
CA ILE A 62 7.41 -7.26 4.08
C ILE A 62 6.42 -8.20 3.39
N PRO A 63 6.91 -9.22 2.66
CA PRO A 63 6.04 -10.29 2.19
C PRO A 63 5.39 -11.03 3.36
N VAL A 64 4.06 -11.14 3.32
CA VAL A 64 3.28 -11.85 4.34
C VAL A 64 2.24 -12.76 3.68
N LEU A 65 1.89 -13.84 4.37
CA LEU A 65 0.65 -14.57 4.15
C LEU A 65 -0.36 -14.07 5.18
N ALA A 66 -1.41 -13.42 4.69
CA ALA A 66 -2.49 -12.83 5.48
C ALA A 66 -3.78 -13.62 5.21
N ALA A 67 -4.26 -14.37 6.20
CA ALA A 67 -5.44 -15.23 6.07
C ALA A 67 -5.38 -16.19 4.84
N GLY A 68 -4.18 -16.67 4.51
CA GLY A 68 -3.95 -17.57 3.38
C GLY A 68 -3.75 -16.89 2.02
N GLU A 69 -3.84 -15.56 1.96
CA GLU A 69 -3.55 -14.78 0.75
C GLU A 69 -2.16 -14.12 0.83
N SER A 70 -1.42 -14.14 -0.28
CA SER A 70 -0.16 -13.41 -0.36
C SER A 70 -0.41 -11.90 -0.40
N ALA A 71 0.26 -11.17 0.49
CA ALA A 71 0.15 -9.72 0.60
C ALA A 71 1.53 -9.09 0.88
N LEU A 72 1.58 -7.77 0.72
CA LEU A 72 2.74 -6.95 1.08
C LEU A 72 2.35 -6.01 2.22
N LEU A 73 3.08 -6.08 3.33
CA LEU A 73 2.93 -5.17 4.45
C LEU A 73 3.95 -4.03 4.30
N PRO A 74 3.54 -2.75 4.22
CA PRO A 74 4.48 -1.64 4.10
C PRO A 74 5.25 -1.41 5.41
N ARG A 75 6.56 -1.23 5.32
CA ARG A 75 7.43 -0.81 6.44
C ARG A 75 7.35 0.70 6.60
N LEU A 76 6.40 1.16 7.40
CA LEU A 76 6.15 2.61 7.60
C LEU A 76 7.39 3.34 8.14
N ASP A 77 8.15 2.69 9.03
CA ASP A 77 9.37 3.27 9.61
C ASP A 77 10.52 3.46 8.58
N ALA A 78 10.47 2.76 7.45
CA ALA A 78 11.40 2.96 6.34
C ALA A 78 10.84 3.95 5.29
N LEU A 79 9.53 3.82 4.99
CA LEU A 79 8.85 4.62 3.97
C LEU A 79 8.69 6.10 4.36
N GLU A 80 8.28 6.39 5.60
CA GLU A 80 7.99 7.77 6.01
C GLU A 80 9.24 8.68 6.02
N PRO A 81 10.43 8.24 6.50
CA PRO A 81 11.65 9.04 6.40
C PRO A 81 12.11 9.31 4.96
N GLU A 82 11.99 8.33 4.07
CA GLU A 82 12.28 8.52 2.64
C GLU A 82 11.35 9.56 2.02
N LEU A 83 10.05 9.47 2.33
CA LEU A 83 9.06 10.42 1.85
C LEU A 83 9.30 11.83 2.41
N ALA A 84 9.70 11.95 3.69
CA ALA A 84 10.07 13.23 4.29
C ALA A 84 11.27 13.86 3.56
N SER A 85 12.29 13.05 3.26
CA SER A 85 13.48 13.48 2.52
C SER A 85 13.13 13.94 1.10
N ALA A 86 12.34 13.14 0.38
CA ALA A 86 11.88 13.48 -0.97
C ALA A 86 11.04 14.77 -0.99
N LEU A 87 10.18 14.96 0.02
CA LEU A 87 9.35 16.16 0.15
C LEU A 87 10.19 17.41 0.45
N ALA A 88 11.20 17.30 1.30
CA ALA A 88 12.14 18.38 1.57
C ALA A 88 12.93 18.77 0.31
N ALA A 89 13.39 17.78 -0.45
CA ALA A 89 14.10 18.00 -1.72
C ALA A 89 13.22 18.66 -2.79
N ALA A 90 11.90 18.40 -2.76
CA ALA A 90 10.93 19.02 -3.65
C ALA A 90 10.57 20.48 -3.27
N GLY A 91 11.17 21.03 -2.21
CA GLY A 91 10.97 22.42 -1.78
C GLY A 91 9.89 22.63 -0.72
N GLY A 92 9.32 21.54 -0.17
CA GLY A 92 8.39 21.56 0.97
C GLY A 92 7.03 22.22 0.67
N VAL A 93 5.95 21.62 1.19
CA VAL A 93 4.63 22.29 1.23
C VAL A 93 4.75 23.48 2.20
N ASN A 94 4.60 24.70 1.67
CA ASN A 94 4.46 25.91 2.47
C ASN A 94 3.21 25.73 3.37
N PRO A 95 3.31 25.89 4.71
CA PRO A 95 2.20 25.67 5.63
C PRO A 95 0.94 26.50 5.33
#